data_AF-A0A644TBW6-F1
#
_entry.id   AF-A0A644TBW6-F1
#
_cell.length_a   1.000
_cell.length_b   1.000
_cell.length_c   1.000
_cell.angle_alpha   90.00
_cell.angle_beta   90.00
_cell.angle_gamma   90.00
#
_symmetry.space_group_name_H-M   'P 1'
#
loop_
_entity.id
_entity.type
_entity.pdbx_description
1 polymer ?
#
loop_
_entity_poly.entity_id
_entity_poly.type
_entity_poly.pdbx_seq_one_letter_code
_entity_poly.pdbx_strand_id
1 'polypeptide(L)'
;MQFNETFERYNASCEQHDGADFGKDPSALISFNPGPLYGLHTGYSITAAIGSIKADNNFNAIDTKGNPIKGLYVVGIEGTMLWANMYTFKVGGTCNGNNINSSGRNVAKNALALMAH
;
A
#
# COMPACT_ATOMS: atom_id res chain seq x y z
N MET A 1 2.01 -10.38 30.14
CA MET A 1 0.64 -10.92 29.98
C MET A 1 0.78 -12.25 29.28
N GLN A 2 0.21 -13.32 29.87
CA GLN A 2 0.20 -14.64 29.23
C GLN A 2 -0.86 -14.68 28.12
N PHE A 3 -0.77 -15.68 27.25
CA PHE A 3 -1.70 -15.86 26.14
C PHE A 3 -3.16 -15.94 26.61
N ASN A 4 -3.46 -16.78 27.61
CA ASN A 4 -4.82 -17.00 28.11
C ASN A 4 -5.48 -15.71 28.62
N GLU A 5 -4.75 -14.90 29.41
CA GLU A 5 -5.25 -13.62 29.92
C GLU A 5 -5.60 -12.65 28.78
N THR A 6 -4.76 -12.61 27.74
CA THR A 6 -4.99 -11.75 26.57
C THR A 6 -6.20 -12.23 25.76
N PHE A 7 -6.35 -13.55 25.63
CA PHE A 7 -7.45 -14.19 24.94
C PHE A 7 -8.80 -13.91 25.59
N GLU A 8 -8.88 -14.12 26.91
CA GLU A 8 -10.10 -13.86 27.70
C GLU A 8 -10.48 -12.37 27.67
N ARG A 9 -9.49 -11.48 27.85
CA ARG A 9 -9.71 -10.03 27.77
C ARG A 9 -10.29 -9.61 26.43
N TYR A 10 -9.72 -10.10 25.32
CA TYR A 10 -10.21 -9.74 23.99
C TYR A 10 -11.65 -10.22 23.73
N ASN A 11 -11.99 -11.44 24.16
CA ASN A 11 -13.36 -11.94 24.03
C ASN A 11 -14.35 -11.12 24.87
N ALA A 12 -13.98 -10.71 26.08
CA ALA A 12 -14.81 -9.82 26.90
C ALA A 12 -15.01 -8.43 26.25
N SER A 13 -13.96 -7.87 25.63
CA SER A 13 -14.07 -6.63 24.84
C SER A 13 -15.03 -6.78 23.67
N CYS A 14 -15.06 -7.94 23.00
CA CYS A 14 -16.01 -8.23 21.92
C CYS A 14 -17.45 -8.26 22.44
N GLU A 15 -17.72 -8.90 23.58
CA GLU A 15 -19.05 -8.94 24.21
C GLU A 15 -19.56 -7.56 24.61
N GLN A 16 -18.65 -6.68 25.05
CA GLN A 16 -18.95 -5.33 25.49
C GLN A 16 -18.98 -4.31 24.34
N HIS A 17 -18.63 -4.72 23.13
CA HIS A 17 -18.43 -3.82 21.98
C HIS A 17 -17.44 -2.68 22.28
N ASP A 18 -16.41 -2.96 23.07
CA ASP A 18 -15.36 -1.99 23.43
C ASP A 18 -14.08 -2.25 22.64
N GLY A 19 -13.78 -1.37 21.70
CA GLY A 19 -12.57 -1.44 20.87
C GLY A 19 -11.38 -0.62 21.40
N ALA A 20 -11.46 -0.03 22.60
CA ALA A 20 -10.52 0.96 23.10
C ALA A 20 -9.07 0.46 23.20
N ASP A 21 -8.86 -0.83 23.51
CA ASP A 21 -7.53 -1.44 23.65
C ASP A 21 -6.63 -1.20 22.42
N PHE A 22 -7.22 -1.16 21.21
CA PHE A 22 -6.49 -0.95 19.95
C PHE A 22 -7.15 0.07 19.02
N GLY A 23 -8.14 0.82 19.51
CA GLY A 23 -8.94 1.77 18.70
C GLY A 23 -9.71 1.10 17.57
N LYS A 24 -10.15 -0.15 17.74
CA LYS A 24 -10.89 -0.89 16.72
C LYS A 24 -12.35 -0.43 16.69
N ASP A 25 -12.95 -0.41 15.52
CA ASP A 25 -14.38 -0.17 15.39
C ASP A 25 -15.16 -1.28 16.12
N PRO A 26 -16.08 -0.96 17.04
CA PRO A 26 -16.91 -1.94 17.75
C PRO A 26 -17.65 -2.93 16.84
N SER A 27 -18.06 -2.49 15.65
CA SER A 27 -18.75 -3.33 14.66
C SER A 27 -17.83 -4.35 13.99
N ALA A 28 -16.51 -4.13 14.07
CA ALA A 28 -15.51 -5.00 13.47
C ALA A 28 -14.91 -6.00 14.47
N LEU A 29 -15.27 -5.94 15.75
CA LEU A 29 -14.84 -6.89 16.78
C LEU A 29 -15.45 -8.27 16.51
N ILE A 30 -14.62 -9.31 16.58
CA ILE A 30 -15.01 -10.70 16.31
C ILE A 30 -14.39 -11.56 17.40
N SER A 31 -15.21 -12.18 18.23
CA SER A 31 -14.73 -13.09 19.28
C SER A 31 -14.10 -14.34 18.68
N PHE A 32 -13.17 -14.94 19.43
CA PHE A 32 -12.59 -16.22 19.05
C PHE A 32 -13.58 -17.36 19.35
N ASN A 33 -13.67 -18.31 18.42
CA ASN A 33 -14.46 -19.52 18.59
C ASN A 33 -13.74 -20.55 19.49
N PRO A 34 -14.47 -21.46 20.17
CA PRO A 34 -13.90 -22.54 20.98
C PRO A 34 -13.18 -23.66 20.17
N GLY A 35 -12.90 -23.42 18.89
CA GLY A 35 -12.22 -24.36 18.00
C GLY A 35 -10.68 -24.27 18.07
N PRO A 36 -9.96 -25.01 17.21
CA PRO A 36 -8.51 -24.94 17.15
C PRO A 36 -8.05 -23.52 16.80
N LEU A 37 -7.05 -23.04 17.54
CA LEU A 37 -6.44 -21.73 17.34
C LEU A 37 -5.19 -21.86 16.47
N TYR A 38 -4.97 -20.86 15.61
CA TYR A 38 -3.81 -20.79 14.73
C TYR A 38 -2.94 -19.60 15.13
N GLY A 39 -1.65 -19.85 15.29
CA GLY A 39 -0.65 -18.83 15.56
C GLY A 39 0.36 -18.74 14.43
N LEU A 40 0.81 -17.53 14.12
CA LEU A 40 1.84 -17.27 13.12
C LEU A 40 2.86 -16.29 13.70
N HIS A 41 4.15 -16.59 13.55
CA HIS A 41 5.20 -15.68 13.93
C HIS A 41 5.43 -14.68 12.80
N THR A 42 5.18 -13.41 13.06
CA THR A 42 5.46 -12.33 12.12
C THR A 42 6.83 -11.71 12.41
N GLY A 43 7.58 -11.42 11.35
CA GLY A 43 8.81 -10.65 11.40
C GLY A 43 8.73 -9.45 10.46
N TYR A 44 9.71 -8.57 10.56
CA TYR A 44 9.85 -7.44 9.64
C TYR A 44 10.69 -7.85 8.43
N SER A 45 10.22 -7.50 7.24
CA SER A 45 10.98 -7.62 6.00
C SER A 45 10.72 -6.40 5.12
N ILE A 46 11.73 -6.00 4.35
CA ILE A 46 11.55 -5.02 3.28
C ILE A 46 10.93 -5.76 2.10
N THR A 47 9.77 -5.30 1.64
CA THR A 47 9.02 -5.94 0.54
C THR A 47 9.11 -5.17 -0.77
N ALA A 48 9.38 -3.87 -0.73
CA ALA A 48 9.56 -3.03 -1.90
C ALA A 48 10.36 -1.77 -1.55
N ALA A 49 11.10 -1.27 -2.55
CA ALA A 49 11.50 0.13 -2.62
C ALA A 49 10.45 0.88 -3.46
N ILE A 50 10.17 2.14 -3.13
CA ILE A 50 9.12 2.93 -3.77
C ILE A 50 9.65 4.32 -4.07
N GLY A 51 9.38 4.81 -5.29
CA GLY A 51 9.59 6.20 -5.66
C GLY A 51 11.05 6.63 -5.83
N SER A 52 11.94 5.75 -6.31
CA SER A 52 13.36 6.07 -6.45
C SER A 52 13.69 6.97 -7.65
N ILE A 53 12.93 6.91 -8.75
CA ILE A 53 13.19 7.71 -9.95
C ILE A 53 12.14 8.80 -10.07
N LYS A 54 12.59 10.07 -10.04
CA LYS A 54 11.71 11.22 -10.17
C LYS A 54 10.98 11.20 -11.51
N ALA A 55 9.65 11.31 -11.46
CA ALA A 55 8.78 11.40 -12.62
C ALA A 55 7.77 12.55 -12.47
N ASP A 56 7.33 13.13 -13.59
CA ASP A 56 6.19 14.06 -13.59
C ASP A 56 4.84 13.32 -13.59
N ASN A 57 3.74 14.08 -13.64
CA ASN A 57 2.37 13.52 -13.67
C ASN A 57 2.05 12.74 -14.96
N ASN A 58 2.88 12.87 -15.99
CA ASN A 58 2.78 12.11 -17.24
C ASN A 58 3.74 10.91 -17.25
N PHE A 59 4.40 10.65 -16.10
CA PHE A 59 5.40 9.61 -15.89
C PHE A 59 6.68 9.78 -16.73
N ASN A 60 6.96 10.96 -17.27
CA ASN A 60 8.25 11.21 -17.91
C ASN A 60 9.35 11.18 -16.86
N ALA A 61 10.48 10.53 -17.16
CA ALA A 61 11.66 10.61 -16.32
C ALA A 61 12.19 12.05 -16.26
N ILE A 62 12.58 12.50 -15.07
CA ILE A 62 13.09 13.87 -14.85
C ILE A 62 14.61 13.83 -14.72
N ASP A 63 15.29 14.64 -15.54
CA ASP A 63 16.75 14.79 -15.49
C ASP A 63 17.23 15.56 -14.23
N THR A 64 18.55 15.66 -14.06
CA THR A 64 19.15 16.35 -12.92
C THR A 64 18.91 17.87 -12.91
N LYS A 65 18.43 18.44 -14.01
CA LYS A 65 18.07 19.85 -14.15
C LYS A 65 16.56 20.09 -13.95
N GLY A 66 15.78 19.03 -13.71
CA GLY A 66 14.33 19.12 -13.53
C GLY A 66 13.51 19.07 -14.82
N ASN A 67 14.11 18.71 -15.96
CA ASN A 67 13.42 18.64 -17.24
C ASN A 67 12.95 17.22 -17.56
N PRO A 68 11.76 17.05 -18.17
CA PRO A 68 11.34 15.78 -18.74
C PRO A 68 12.29 15.29 -19.84
N ILE A 69 12.72 14.04 -19.76
CA ILE A 69 13.50 13.38 -20.81
C ILE A 69 12.52 12.81 -21.85
N LYS A 70 12.55 13.38 -23.06
CA LYS A 70 11.62 13.00 -24.14
C LYS A 70 11.74 11.51 -24.47
N GLY A 71 10.60 10.79 -24.44
CA GLY A 71 10.51 9.38 -24.79
C GLY A 71 10.95 8.41 -23.69
N LEU A 72 11.39 8.92 -22.53
CA LEU A 72 11.76 8.08 -21.38
C LEU A 72 10.72 8.21 -20.28
N TYR A 73 10.15 7.08 -19.88
CA TYR A 73 9.09 7.01 -18.88
C TYR A 73 9.48 6.11 -17.71
N VAL A 74 8.97 6.44 -16.52
CA VAL A 74 9.13 5.63 -15.31
C VAL A 74 7.78 5.05 -14.93
N VAL A 75 7.67 3.73 -14.93
CA VAL A 75 6.40 3.02 -14.68
C VAL A 75 6.47 2.10 -13.49
N GLY A 76 5.32 1.61 -13.05
CA GLY A 76 5.20 0.76 -11.86
C GLY A 76 5.46 1.51 -10.56
N ILE A 77 5.96 0.77 -9.56
CA ILE A 77 6.15 1.26 -8.19
C ILE A 77 7.21 2.37 -8.11
N GLU A 78 8.20 2.34 -9.01
CA GLU A 78 9.23 3.38 -9.09
C GLU A 78 8.73 4.68 -9.70
N GLY A 79 7.77 4.60 -10.63
CA GLY A 79 7.13 5.77 -11.23
C GLY A 79 6.08 6.43 -10.33
N THR A 80 5.79 5.84 -9.17
CA THR A 80 4.72 6.35 -8.32
C THR A 80 5.23 7.32 -7.26
N MET A 81 5.33 8.58 -7.65
CA MET A 81 5.75 9.67 -6.75
C MET A 81 4.78 9.95 -5.60
N LEU A 82 3.53 9.47 -5.68
CA LEU A 82 2.52 9.59 -4.62
C LEU A 82 2.99 8.99 -3.29
N TRP A 83 3.84 7.97 -3.33
CA TRP A 83 4.34 7.25 -2.14
C TRP A 83 5.86 7.37 -1.95
N ALA A 84 6.51 8.33 -2.61
CA ALA A 84 7.96 8.49 -2.51
C ALA A 84 8.46 8.74 -1.08
N ASN A 85 7.62 9.36 -0.23
CA ASN A 85 7.98 9.68 1.17
C ASN A 85 7.36 8.72 2.18
N MET A 86 6.08 8.36 2.01
CA MET A 86 5.38 7.51 2.96
C MET A 86 4.30 6.70 2.25
N TYR A 87 4.34 5.39 2.46
CA TYR A 87 3.32 4.48 1.95
C TYR A 87 2.12 4.47 2.90
N THR A 88 0.90 4.59 2.34
CA THR A 88 -0.32 4.55 3.15
C THR A 88 -0.74 3.10 3.42
N PHE A 89 -0.77 2.71 4.70
CA PHE A 89 -1.25 1.37 5.08
C PHE A 89 -2.78 1.26 5.07
N LYS A 90 -3.51 2.40 5.12
CA LYS A 90 -4.97 2.41 5.24
C LYS A 90 -5.70 2.22 3.91
N VAL A 91 -5.01 2.29 2.77
CA VAL A 91 -5.63 2.19 1.44
C VAL A 91 -4.99 1.07 0.65
N GLY A 92 -5.30 -0.16 1.05
CA GLY A 92 -4.79 -1.38 0.44
C GLY A 92 -5.09 -1.45 -1.06
N GLY A 93 -4.18 -2.06 -1.82
CA GLY A 93 -4.34 -2.28 -3.27
C GLY A 93 -4.13 -1.06 -4.16
N THR A 94 -4.05 0.16 -3.62
CA THR A 94 -3.89 1.38 -4.42
C THR A 94 -2.60 1.42 -5.23
N CYS A 95 -1.50 0.86 -4.72
CA CYS A 95 -0.25 0.74 -5.47
C CYS A 95 -0.39 -0.05 -6.76
N ASN A 96 -0.97 -1.24 -6.67
CA ASN A 96 -1.24 -2.07 -7.83
C ASN A 96 -2.20 -1.37 -8.80
N GLY A 97 -3.26 -0.75 -8.27
CA GLY A 97 -4.21 0.03 -9.06
C GLY A 97 -3.56 1.17 -9.86
N ASN A 98 -2.69 1.95 -9.22
CA ASN A 98 -1.94 3.02 -9.89
C ASN A 98 -0.98 2.48 -10.96
N ASN A 99 -0.27 1.40 -10.65
CA ASN A 99 0.68 0.80 -11.58
C ASN A 99 0.01 0.32 -12.87
N ILE A 100 -1.19 -0.27 -12.76
CA ILE A 100 -1.93 -0.76 -13.92
C ILE A 100 -2.57 0.40 -14.70
N ASN A 101 -3.30 1.27 -14.01
CA ASN A 101 -4.11 2.30 -14.66
C ASN A 101 -3.29 3.51 -15.10
N SER A 102 -2.52 4.08 -14.18
CA SER A 102 -1.85 5.36 -14.44
C SER A 102 -0.55 5.14 -15.20
N SER A 103 0.38 4.36 -14.66
CA SER A 103 1.69 4.23 -15.27
C SER A 103 1.75 3.20 -16.40
N GLY A 104 0.98 2.11 -16.35
CA GLY A 104 0.90 1.16 -17.46
C GLY A 104 0.07 1.69 -18.63
N ARG A 105 -1.23 1.92 -18.40
CA ARG A 105 -2.16 2.27 -19.48
C ARG A 105 -1.97 3.68 -20.04
N ASN A 106 -1.78 4.72 -19.21
CA ASN A 106 -1.67 6.08 -19.74
C ASN A 106 -0.32 6.34 -20.41
N VAL A 107 0.78 5.78 -19.89
CA VAL A 107 2.09 5.90 -20.55
C VAL A 107 2.10 5.21 -21.90
N ALA A 108 1.49 4.02 -22.04
CA ALA A 108 1.38 3.35 -23.33
C ALA A 108 0.69 4.25 -24.38
N LYS A 109 -0.36 4.99 -23.99
CA LYS A 109 -1.04 5.95 -24.87
C LYS A 109 -0.15 7.15 -25.22
N ASN A 110 0.59 7.69 -24.24
CA ASN A 110 1.51 8.81 -24.46
C ASN A 110 2.67 8.42 -25.37
N ALA A 111 3.25 7.23 -25.16
CA ALA A 111 4.30 6.68 -26.00
C ALA A 111 3.82 6.45 -27.44
N LEU A 112 2.60 5.94 -27.63
CA LEU A 112 2.03 5.76 -28.97
C LEU A 112 1.87 7.11 -29.71
N ALA A 113 1.41 8.16 -29.02
CA ALA A 113 1.26 9.48 -29.63
C ALA A 113 2.60 10.09 -30.08
N LEU A 114 3.70 9.77 -29.40
CA LEU A 114 5.04 10.21 -29.80
C LEU A 114 5.55 9.52 -31.08
N MET A 115 5.08 8.31 -31.39
CA MET A 115 5.48 7.56 -32.59
C MET A 115 4.72 7.98 -33.85
N ALA A 116 3.68 8.81 -33.72
CA ALA A 116 2.87 9.28 -34.83
C ALA A 116 3.47 10.52 -35.55
N HIS A 117 4.68 10.93 -35.18
CA HIS A 117 5.43 12.06 -35.73
C HIS A 117 6.87 11.64 -36.04
#